data_AF-A0A1G2L0Y2-F1
#
_entry.id   AF-A0A1G2L0Y2-F1
#
_cell.length_a   1.000
_cell.length_b   1.000
_cell.length_c   1.000
_cell.angle_alpha   90.00
_cell.angle_beta   90.00
_cell.angle_gamma   90.00
#
_symmetry.space_group_name_H-M   'P 1'
#
loop_
_entity.id
_entity.type
_entity.pdbx_description
1 polymer ?
#
loop_
_entity_poly.entity_id
_entity_poly.type
_entity_poly.pdbx_seq_one_letter_code
_entity_poly.pdbx_strand_id
1 'polypeptide(L)'
;MPERNNEDPPSQFHLFLARLLVVVVFTSAFIISWPVFEKMRERGWFPEPRIEISGFEPKESVAIERHYSFVPARRETQADKSGRAVFYKTGPGKWRVVKGGTEELRNTTIFIPDRHGVFTKKVGTFEITTIFRQGS
;
A
#
# COMPACT_ATOMS: atom_id res chain seq x y z
N MET A 1 20.89 -6.66 52.38
CA MET A 1 19.93 -5.82 51.63
C MET A 1 20.66 -5.31 50.40
N PRO A 2 20.13 -5.46 49.18
CA PRO A 2 20.83 -5.03 47.98
C PRO A 2 20.77 -3.50 47.86
N GLU A 3 21.91 -2.88 47.58
CA GLU A 3 21.98 -1.49 47.13
C GLU A 3 21.17 -1.36 45.84
N ARG A 4 20.05 -0.65 45.92
CA ARG A 4 19.29 -0.26 44.74
C ARG A 4 20.11 0.84 44.07
N ASN A 5 20.81 0.51 42.98
CA ASN A 5 21.37 1.51 42.07
C ASN A 5 20.23 2.45 41.67
N ASN A 6 20.17 3.63 42.29
CA ASN A 6 19.38 4.74 41.80
C ASN A 6 20.11 5.25 40.56
N GLU A 7 19.89 4.60 39.42
CA GLU A 7 20.22 5.20 38.14
C GLU A 7 19.29 6.39 37.97
N ASP A 8 19.85 7.60 38.11
CA ASP A 8 19.12 8.83 37.84
C ASP A 8 18.48 8.76 36.45
N PRO A 9 17.23 9.21 36.28
CA PRO A 9 16.58 9.15 34.97
C PRO A 9 17.42 9.92 33.95
N PRO A 10 17.63 9.37 32.74
CA PRO A 10 18.49 9.98 31.74
C PRO A 10 18.03 11.41 31.45
N SER A 11 18.97 12.36 31.47
CA SER A 11 18.63 13.76 31.32
C SER A 11 17.93 14.00 29.97
N GLN A 12 17.06 15.03 29.90
CA GLN A 12 16.31 15.39 28.68
C GLN A 12 17.22 15.53 27.44
N PHE A 13 18.47 15.95 27.65
CA PHE A 13 19.50 16.02 26.61
C PHE A 13 19.93 14.65 26.08
N HIS A 14 20.12 13.66 26.96
CA HIS A 14 20.43 12.28 26.55
C HIS A 14 19.25 11.64 25.80
N LEU A 15 18.01 11.92 26.23
CA LEU A 15 16.81 11.47 25.52
C LEU A 15 16.69 12.12 24.14
N PHE A 16 17.02 13.41 24.01
CA PHE A 16 17.07 14.11 22.74
C PHE A 16 18.12 13.51 21.80
N LEU A 17 19.36 13.28 22.28
CA LEU A 17 20.42 12.67 21.51
C LEU A 17 20.06 11.25 21.05
N ALA A 18 19.47 10.43 21.93
CA ALA A 18 19.02 9.09 21.58
C ALA A 18 17.97 9.12 20.46
N ARG A 19 16.99 10.04 20.52
CA ARG A 19 15.97 10.21 19.47
C ARG A 19 16.60 10.67 18.14
N LEU A 20 17.53 11.63 18.21
CA LEU A 20 18.25 12.10 17.02
C LEU A 20 19.01 10.96 16.36
N LEU A 21 19.71 10.14 17.15
CA LEU A 21 20.50 9.02 16.66
C LEU A 21 19.62 7.96 15.99
N VAL A 22 18.45 7.68 16.56
CA VAL A 22 17.44 6.82 15.92
C VAL A 22 17.03 7.40 14.56
N VAL A 23 16.69 8.68 14.47
CA VAL A 23 16.31 9.32 13.20
C VAL A 23 17.44 9.22 12.16
N VAL A 24 18.69 9.49 12.55
CA VAL A 24 19.84 9.39 11.64
C VAL A 24 20.04 7.97 11.13
N VAL A 25 19.93 6.96 12.01
CA VAL A 25 20.09 5.55 11.62
C VAL A 25 18.99 5.14 10.64
N PHE A 26 17.72 5.46 10.94
CA PHE A 26 16.60 5.14 10.04
C PHE A 26 16.73 5.84 8.69
N THR A 27 17.10 7.12 8.68
CA THR A 27 17.26 7.90 7.46
C THR A 27 18.40 7.37 6.61
N SER A 28 19.53 7.02 7.23
CA SER A 28 20.69 6.45 6.56
C SER A 28 20.38 5.07 5.96
N ALA A 29 19.72 4.20 6.73
CA ALA A 29 19.29 2.89 6.27
C ALA A 29 18.33 2.99 5.07
N PHE A 30 17.40 3.95 5.11
CA PHE A 30 16.50 4.22 4.00
C PHE A 30 17.26 4.69 2.75
N ILE A 31 18.15 5.68 2.88
CA ILE A 31 18.94 6.22 1.75
C ILE A 31 19.82 5.13 1.12
N ILE A 32 20.44 4.27 1.92
CA ILE A 32 21.33 3.20 1.42
C ILE A 32 20.53 2.08 0.74
N SER A 33 19.38 1.71 1.30
CA SER A 33 18.56 0.61 0.75
C SER A 33 17.72 1.03 -0.46
N TRP A 34 17.42 2.32 -0.61
CA TRP A 34 16.56 2.83 -1.69
C TRP A 34 17.07 2.51 -3.11
N PRO A 35 18.35 2.71 -3.47
CA PRO A 35 18.85 2.36 -4.80
C PRO A 35 18.79 0.86 -5.10
N VAL A 36 18.97 0.01 -4.08
CA VAL A 36 18.88 -1.45 -4.21
C VAL A 36 17.44 -1.85 -4.46
N PHE A 37 16.51 -1.27 -3.69
CA PHE A 37 15.08 -1.44 -3.88
C PHE A 37 14.63 -1.00 -5.29
N GLU A 38 15.09 0.17 -5.75
CA GLU A 38 14.81 0.67 -7.11
C GLU A 38 15.30 -0.28 -8.20
N LYS A 39 16.55 -0.78 -8.10
CA LYS A 39 17.07 -1.77 -9.06
C LYS A 39 16.29 -3.09 -9.05
N MET A 40 15.87 -3.56 -7.88
CA MET A 40 15.03 -4.77 -7.78
C MET A 40 13.65 -4.53 -8.43
N ARG A 41 13.07 -3.35 -8.22
CA ARG A 41 11.81 -2.92 -8.83
C ARG A 41 11.90 -2.86 -10.36
N GLU A 42 12.92 -2.22 -10.90
CA GLU A 42 13.16 -2.14 -12.36
C GLU A 42 13.36 -3.51 -12.99
N ARG A 43 13.95 -4.46 -12.25
CA ARG A 43 14.17 -5.85 -12.70
C ARG A 43 12.97 -6.76 -12.51
N GLY A 44 11.79 -6.23 -12.15
CA GLY A 44 10.58 -7.04 -11.98
C GLY A 44 10.61 -8.00 -10.79
N TRP A 45 11.57 -7.87 -9.86
CA TRP A 45 11.65 -8.73 -8.67
C TRP A 45 10.44 -8.56 -7.76
N PHE A 46 9.81 -7.39 -7.79
CA PHE A 46 8.59 -7.15 -7.06
C PHE A 46 7.39 -7.40 -8.00
N PRO A 47 6.51 -8.34 -7.68
CA PRO A 47 5.26 -8.51 -8.41
C PRO A 47 4.43 -7.22 -8.36
N GLU A 48 3.99 -6.74 -9.53
CA GLU A 48 3.10 -5.59 -9.62
C GLU A 48 1.64 -6.10 -9.65
N PRO A 49 0.87 -5.95 -8.56
CA PRO A 49 -0.52 -6.35 -8.58
C PRO A 49 -1.30 -5.40 -9.48
N ARG A 50 -2.01 -6.03 -10.42
CA ARG A 50 -3.02 -5.39 -11.27
C ARG A 50 -4.38 -5.69 -10.66
N ILE A 51 -5.16 -4.64 -10.42
CA ILE A 51 -6.54 -4.77 -9.95
C ILE A 51 -7.44 -4.41 -11.13
N GLU A 52 -8.32 -5.33 -11.51
CA GLU A 52 -9.40 -5.12 -12.46
C GLU A 52 -10.73 -5.11 -11.70
N ILE A 53 -11.57 -4.11 -11.95
CA ILE A 53 -12.89 -4.02 -11.35
C ILE A 53 -13.90 -3.80 -12.46
N SER A 54 -14.79 -4.76 -12.64
CA SER A 54 -15.86 -4.73 -13.64
C SER A 54 -17.19 -4.39 -12.96
N GLY A 55 -18.12 -3.78 -13.70
CA GLY A 55 -19.47 -3.46 -13.21
C GLY A 55 -19.77 -1.96 -13.10
N PHE A 56 -18.91 -1.11 -13.65
CA PHE A 56 -19.10 0.34 -13.74
C PHE A 56 -19.77 0.75 -15.05
N GLU A 57 -20.30 1.97 -15.11
CA GLU A 57 -20.74 2.55 -16.38
C GLU A 57 -19.52 2.93 -17.25
N PRO A 58 -19.61 2.87 -18.59
CA PRO A 58 -18.51 3.29 -19.46
C PRO A 58 -18.12 4.76 -19.20
N LYS A 59 -16.80 5.02 -19.09
CA LYS A 59 -16.21 6.33 -18.74
C LYS A 59 -16.49 6.81 -17.32
N GLU A 60 -17.08 5.98 -16.47
CA GLU A 60 -17.26 6.31 -15.06
C GLU A 60 -15.90 6.48 -14.36
N SER A 61 -15.79 7.52 -13.53
CA SER A 61 -14.60 7.76 -12.72
C SER A 61 -14.55 6.76 -11.58
N VAL A 62 -13.42 6.06 -11.44
CA VAL A 62 -13.21 5.06 -10.40
C VAL A 62 -11.88 5.34 -9.71
N ALA A 63 -11.91 5.37 -8.38
CA ALA A 63 -10.71 5.46 -7.59
C ALA A 63 -10.58 4.25 -6.65
N ILE A 64 -9.34 3.95 -6.26
CA ILE A 64 -9.04 3.07 -5.14
C ILE A 64 -8.22 3.81 -4.11
N GLU A 65 -8.54 3.58 -2.84
CA GLU A 65 -7.94 4.27 -1.71
C GLU A 65 -7.41 3.31 -0.65
N ARG A 66 -6.24 3.65 -0.12
CA ARG A 66 -5.61 2.95 0.98
C ARG A 66 -5.61 3.87 2.20
N HIS A 67 -6.59 3.69 3.08
CA HIS A 67 -6.77 4.51 4.29
C HIS A 67 -5.80 4.17 5.45
N TYR A 68 -5.38 2.90 5.57
CA TYR A 68 -4.62 2.42 6.74
C TYR A 68 -3.19 2.04 6.38
N SER A 69 -2.47 2.97 5.76
CA SER A 69 -1.03 2.82 5.49
C SER A 69 -0.25 4.01 6.01
N PHE A 70 1.03 3.76 6.35
CA PHE A 70 1.98 4.80 6.75
C PHE A 70 2.03 5.96 5.76
N VAL A 71 1.83 5.67 4.47
CA VAL A 71 1.58 6.66 3.41
C VAL A 71 0.20 6.37 2.81
N PRO A 72 -0.81 7.24 2.99
CA PRO A 72 -2.08 7.13 2.28
C PRO A 72 -1.84 7.14 0.78
N ALA A 73 -2.55 6.29 0.04
CA ALA A 73 -2.41 6.21 -1.41
C ALA A 73 -3.80 6.21 -2.05
N ARG A 74 -3.99 7.09 -3.03
CA ARG A 74 -5.17 7.15 -3.90
C ARG A 74 -4.74 7.00 -5.34
N ARG A 75 -5.48 6.20 -6.11
CA ARG A 75 -5.28 6.00 -7.55
C ARG A 75 -6.61 6.13 -8.24
N GLU A 76 -6.63 6.85 -9.36
CA GLU A 76 -7.85 7.10 -10.13
C GLU A 76 -7.65 6.59 -11.56
N THR A 77 -8.75 6.12 -12.16
CA THR A 77 -8.82 5.67 -13.54
C THR A 77 -10.25 5.85 -14.04
N GLN A 78 -10.47 5.64 -15.32
CA GLN A 78 -11.82 5.58 -15.90
C GLN A 78 -12.15 4.16 -16.33
N ALA A 79 -13.42 3.80 -16.17
CA ALA A 79 -13.93 2.55 -16.71
C ALA A 79 -13.89 2.58 -18.25
N ASP A 80 -13.39 1.50 -18.85
CA ASP A 80 -13.36 1.33 -20.30
C ASP A 80 -14.77 1.16 -20.89
N LYS A 81 -14.86 0.94 -22.21
CA LYS A 81 -16.14 0.71 -22.91
C LYS A 81 -16.91 -0.51 -22.40
N SER A 82 -16.25 -1.43 -21.71
CA SER A 82 -16.85 -2.64 -21.11
C SER A 82 -17.23 -2.45 -19.64
N GLY A 83 -17.09 -1.24 -19.09
CA GLY A 83 -17.40 -0.98 -17.69
C GLY A 83 -16.32 -1.50 -16.72
N ARG A 84 -15.09 -1.69 -17.21
CA ARG A 84 -13.97 -2.20 -16.43
C ARG A 84 -12.94 -1.11 -16.15
N ALA A 85 -12.64 -0.93 -14.87
CA ALA A 85 -11.56 -0.08 -14.38
C ALA A 85 -10.31 -0.93 -14.07
N VAL A 86 -9.14 -0.48 -14.52
CA VAL A 86 -7.87 -1.19 -14.32
C VAL A 86 -6.88 -0.31 -13.58
N PHE A 87 -6.30 -0.84 -12.51
CA PHE A 87 -5.29 -0.18 -11.69
C PHE A 87 -3.98 -0.98 -11.74
N TYR A 88 -2.89 -0.27 -12.00
CA TYR A 88 -1.53 -0.80 -11.99
C TYR A 88 -0.76 -0.30 -10.78
N LYS A 89 0.36 -0.97 -10.46
CA LYS A 89 1.29 -0.54 -9.41
C LYS A 89 0.59 -0.33 -8.07
N THR A 90 -0.35 -1.21 -7.76
CA THR A 90 -0.99 -1.21 -6.44
C THR A 90 -0.03 -1.86 -5.46
N GLY A 91 0.05 -1.37 -4.23
CA GLY A 91 0.92 -1.97 -3.20
C GLY A 91 0.13 -2.99 -2.37
N PRO A 92 0.77 -3.96 -1.71
CA PRO A 92 0.09 -4.87 -0.79
C PRO A 92 -0.69 -4.08 0.27
N GLY A 93 -1.87 -4.56 0.64
CA GLY A 93 -2.70 -3.93 1.66
C GLY A 93 -4.20 -3.99 1.38
N LYS A 94 -4.95 -3.29 2.23
CA LYS A 94 -6.40 -3.14 2.13
C LYS A 94 -6.73 -1.89 1.33
N TRP A 95 -7.31 -2.07 0.15
CA TRP A 95 -7.81 -0.99 -0.69
C TRP A 95 -9.33 -0.93 -0.63
N ARG A 96 -9.89 0.26 -0.76
CA ARG A 96 -11.34 0.52 -0.87
C ARG A 96 -11.62 1.12 -2.24
N VAL A 97 -12.75 0.76 -2.81
CA VAL A 97 -13.17 1.25 -4.13
C VAL A 97 -14.08 2.46 -3.94
N VAL A 98 -13.82 3.51 -4.70
CA VAL A 98 -14.60 4.76 -4.72
C VAL A 98 -15.15 4.94 -6.13
N LYS A 99 -16.48 4.94 -6.24
CA LYS A 99 -17.23 5.14 -7.49
C LYS A 99 -17.54 6.64 -7.66
N GLY A 100 -17.45 7.14 -8.89
CA GLY A 100 -17.73 8.55 -9.20
C GLY A 100 -16.81 9.56 -8.50
N GLY A 101 -15.70 9.11 -7.91
CA GLY A 101 -14.76 9.92 -7.14
C GLY A 101 -15.21 10.29 -5.72
N THR A 102 -16.43 9.92 -5.31
CA THR A 102 -17.03 10.32 -4.02
C THR A 102 -17.76 9.20 -3.28
N GLU A 103 -18.27 8.18 -3.97
CA GLU A 103 -19.05 7.11 -3.35
C GLU A 103 -18.14 5.95 -2.92
N GLU A 104 -17.87 5.84 -1.62
CA GLU A 104 -17.15 4.68 -1.08
C GLU A 104 -18.04 3.42 -1.11
N LEU A 105 -17.65 2.43 -1.91
CA LEU A 105 -18.39 1.19 -2.03
C LEU A 105 -18.09 0.30 -0.81
N ARG A 106 -19.06 0.19 0.11
CA ARG A 106 -18.95 -0.68 1.30
C ARG A 106 -18.72 -2.14 0.87
N ASN A 107 -17.95 -2.89 1.66
CA ASN A 107 -17.60 -4.31 1.43
C ASN A 107 -16.73 -4.62 0.20
N THR A 108 -16.30 -3.60 -0.55
CA THR A 108 -15.32 -3.74 -1.66
C THR A 108 -13.87 -3.70 -1.20
N THR A 109 -13.58 -4.13 0.03
CA THR A 109 -12.19 -4.21 0.46
C THR A 109 -11.44 -5.23 -0.39
N ILE A 110 -10.44 -4.73 -1.12
CA ILE A 110 -9.54 -5.53 -1.94
C ILE A 110 -8.34 -5.86 -1.07
N PHE A 111 -8.13 -7.15 -0.86
CA PHE A 111 -6.93 -7.66 -0.21
C PHE A 111 -5.99 -8.13 -1.30
N ILE A 112 -4.84 -7.48 -1.41
CA ILE A 112 -3.76 -7.97 -2.27
C ILE A 112 -2.96 -8.97 -1.43
N PRO A 113 -3.02 -10.27 -1.75
CA PRO A 113 -2.28 -11.27 -1.00
C PRO A 113 -0.78 -11.15 -1.26
N ASP A 114 0.00 -11.69 -0.34
CA ASP A 114 1.46 -11.79 -0.39
C ASP A 114 1.98 -12.93 -1.31
N ARG A 115 1.07 -13.58 -2.05
CA ARG A 115 1.35 -14.74 -2.90
C ARG A 115 0.87 -14.54 -4.34
N HIS A 116 1.66 -15.02 -5.30
CA HIS A 116 1.34 -15.01 -6.74
C HIS A 116 0.03 -15.74 -7.03
N GLY A 117 -0.78 -15.20 -7.95
CA GLY A 117 -2.05 -15.79 -8.34
C GLY A 117 -3.06 -14.79 -8.92
N VAL A 118 -4.19 -15.33 -9.37
CA VAL A 118 -5.37 -14.56 -9.78
C VAL A 118 -6.46 -14.79 -8.73
N PHE A 119 -6.94 -13.70 -8.15
CA PHE A 119 -7.93 -13.72 -7.06
C PHE A 119 -9.14 -12.91 -7.48
N THR A 120 -10.29 -13.56 -7.63
CA THR A 120 -11.53 -12.91 -8.02
C THR A 120 -12.53 -12.89 -6.86
N LYS A 121 -13.14 -11.74 -6.62
CA LYS A 121 -14.17 -11.53 -5.60
C LYS A 121 -15.34 -10.79 -6.22
N LYS A 122 -16.55 -11.32 -6.06
CA LYS A 122 -17.80 -10.65 -6.44
C LYS A 122 -18.39 -9.88 -5.26
N VAL A 123 -18.81 -8.64 -5.49
CA VAL A 123 -19.44 -7.77 -4.50
C VAL A 123 -20.61 -7.05 -5.17
N GLY A 124 -21.83 -7.52 -4.92
CA GLY A 124 -23.02 -7.00 -5.61
C GLY A 124 -22.89 -7.20 -7.13
N THR A 125 -22.98 -6.10 -7.88
CA THR A 125 -22.79 -6.08 -9.34
C THR A 125 -21.33 -6.03 -9.77
N PHE A 126 -20.40 -5.82 -8.83
CA PHE A 126 -18.98 -5.65 -9.13
C PHE A 126 -18.22 -6.98 -9.08
N GLU A 127 -17.32 -7.17 -10.03
CA GLU A 127 -16.33 -8.24 -10.00
C GLU A 127 -14.93 -7.64 -9.90
N ILE A 128 -14.25 -7.93 -8.79
CA ILE A 128 -12.91 -7.45 -8.51
C ILE A 128 -11.93 -8.60 -8.71
N THR A 129 -11.05 -8.48 -9.70
CA THR A 129 -9.99 -9.44 -10.00
C THR A 129 -8.63 -8.83 -9.68
N THR A 130 -7.92 -9.41 -8.73
CA THR A 130 -6.54 -9.06 -8.39
C THR A 130 -5.60 -10.05 -9.04
N ILE A 131 -4.76 -9.58 -9.94
CA ILE A 131 -3.76 -10.36 -10.67
C ILE A 131 -2.40 -10.01 -10.10
N PHE A 132 -1.76 -10.97 -9.47
CA PHE A 132 -0.41 -10.84 -8.93
C PHE A 132 0.51 -11.80 -9.67
N ARG A 133 1.20 -11.28 -10.67
CA ARG A 133 2.18 -12.01 -11.49
C ARG A 133 3.58 -11.57 -11.11
N GLN A 134 4.52 -12.50 -11.15
CA GLN A 134 5.95 -12.18 -11.06
C GLN A 134 6.30 -11.24 -12.21
N GLY A 135 7.02 -10.15 -11.93
CA GLY A 135 7.53 -9.27 -12.99
C GLY A 135 8.49 -10.07 -13.87
N SER A 136 8.28 -9.99 -15.18
CA SER A 136 9.13 -10.62 -16.21
C SER A 136 10.47 -9.92 -16.35
#